data_AF-A0A920DRQ3-F1
#
_entry.id   AF-A0A920DRQ3-F1
#
_cell.length_a   1.000
_cell.length_b   1.000
_cell.length_c   1.000
_cell.angle_alpha   90.00
_cell.angle_beta   90.00
_cell.angle_gamma   90.00
#
_symmetry.space_group_name_H-M   'P 1'
#
loop_
_entity.id
_entity.type
_entity.pdbx_description
1 polymer ?
#
loop_
_entity_poly.entity_id
_entity_poly.type
_entity_poly.pdbx_seq_one_letter_code
_entity_poly.pdbx_strand_id
1 'polypeptide(L)'
;MSILEYFISTHGARKGLADTALKTADAGYLTRRLVDVAQDVIISEVDCGTLRGLECTALKKNEEIVETLAERIIGRTSLHDVVHPLTNELIVSSAEEITEEIAKIIEDSPIEMVEIRSALTCETKRGICVKCYGRNLATNRMAGEGDTVGVVAAQSIGEPGTQLTLRTFHVGVLLPTLLKNLKF
;
A
#
# COMPACT_ATOMS: atom_id res chain seq x y z
N MET A 1 40.80 -18.23 -4.60
CA MET A 1 40.16 -19.00 -3.52
C MET A 1 40.95 -20.29 -3.31
N SER A 2 41.23 -20.64 -2.07
CA SER A 2 41.74 -21.97 -1.74
C SER A 2 40.65 -23.04 -1.90
N ILE A 3 41.04 -24.31 -1.99
CA ILE A 3 40.10 -25.45 -2.08
C ILE A 3 39.14 -25.48 -0.88
N LEU A 4 39.64 -25.11 0.31
CA LEU A 4 38.86 -25.04 1.53
C LEU A 4 37.78 -23.95 1.46
N GLU A 5 38.14 -22.76 0.96
CA GLU A 5 37.21 -21.65 0.78
C GLU A 5 36.11 -21.99 -0.24
N TYR A 6 36.44 -22.71 -1.32
CA TYR A 6 35.46 -23.17 -2.30
C TYR A 6 34.49 -24.19 -1.69
N PHE A 7 34.99 -25.09 -0.85
CA PHE A 7 34.14 -26.07 -0.16
C PHE A 7 33.17 -25.40 0.83
N ILE A 8 33.60 -24.35 1.53
CA ILE A 8 32.74 -23.57 2.44
C ILE A 8 31.70 -22.77 1.64
N SER A 9 32.07 -22.16 0.51
CA SER A 9 31.14 -21.36 -0.29
C SER A 9 30.04 -22.19 -0.95
N THR A 10 30.34 -23.42 -1.39
CA THR A 10 29.35 -24.33 -2.00
C THR A 10 28.24 -24.74 -1.03
N HIS A 11 28.54 -24.88 0.27
CA HIS A 11 27.52 -25.17 1.29
C HIS A 11 26.53 -24.00 1.45
N GLY A 12 27.04 -22.77 1.50
CA GLY A 12 26.22 -21.56 1.56
C GLY A 12 25.35 -21.39 0.31
N ALA A 13 25.94 -21.61 -0.87
CA ALA A 13 25.22 -21.53 -2.15
C ALA A 13 24.10 -22.57 -2.26
N ARG A 14 24.36 -23.83 -1.86
CA ARG A 14 23.36 -24.90 -1.89
C ARG A 14 22.18 -24.62 -0.95
N LYS A 15 22.46 -24.11 0.25
CA LYS A 15 21.41 -23.70 1.20
C LYS A 15 20.59 -22.54 0.63
N GLY A 16 21.23 -21.53 0.05
CA GLY A 16 20.55 -20.39 -0.58
C GLY A 16 19.58 -20.82 -1.68
N LEU A 17 20.03 -21.69 -2.60
CA LEU A 17 19.18 -22.21 -3.68
C LEU A 17 17.98 -23.00 -3.15
N ALA A 18 18.18 -23.84 -2.11
CA ALA A 18 17.10 -24.61 -1.50
C ALA A 18 16.09 -23.70 -0.77
N ASP A 19 16.57 -22.74 0.02
CA ASP A 19 15.72 -21.78 0.75
C ASP A 19 14.93 -20.91 -0.22
N THR A 20 15.51 -20.50 -1.35
CA THR A 20 14.78 -19.77 -2.38
C THR A 20 13.70 -20.63 -3.00
N ALA A 21 14.00 -21.87 -3.41
CA ALA A 21 13.00 -22.74 -4.02
C ALA A 21 11.79 -22.97 -3.10
N LEU A 22 12.04 -23.20 -1.80
CA LEU A 22 10.98 -23.37 -0.80
C LEU A 22 10.18 -22.08 -0.58
N LYS A 23 10.85 -20.95 -0.33
CA LYS A 23 10.16 -19.67 -0.05
C LYS A 23 9.40 -19.12 -1.25
N THR A 24 9.87 -19.36 -2.47
CA THR A 24 9.12 -18.99 -3.68
C THR A 24 7.82 -19.78 -3.78
N ALA A 25 7.82 -21.07 -3.42
CA ALA A 25 6.60 -21.87 -3.38
C ALA A 25 5.62 -21.35 -2.30
N ASP A 26 6.11 -21.01 -1.11
CA ASP A 26 5.29 -20.45 -0.03
C ASP A 26 4.68 -19.09 -0.39
N ALA A 27 5.47 -18.21 -1.03
CA ALA A 27 4.99 -16.91 -1.48
C ALA A 27 3.92 -17.05 -2.58
N GLY A 28 4.11 -17.96 -3.53
CA GLY A 28 3.10 -18.28 -4.55
C GLY A 28 1.81 -18.84 -3.94
N TYR A 29 1.93 -19.71 -2.94
CA TYR A 29 0.78 -20.24 -2.20
C TYR A 29 0.02 -19.15 -1.45
N LEU A 30 0.73 -18.22 -0.79
CA LEU A 30 0.13 -17.07 -0.14
C LEU A 30 -0.66 -16.21 -1.14
N THR A 31 -0.08 -15.87 -2.29
CA THR A 31 -0.77 -15.10 -3.34
C THR A 31 -2.05 -15.79 -3.79
N ARG A 32 -2.02 -17.11 -4.00
CA ARG A 32 -3.22 -17.88 -4.35
C ARG A 32 -4.30 -17.75 -3.27
N ARG A 33 -3.94 -17.93 -2.00
CA ARG A 33 -4.90 -17.79 -0.89
C ARG A 33 -5.46 -16.38 -0.76
N LEU A 34 -4.64 -15.36 -1.00
CA LEU A 34 -5.10 -13.97 -1.00
C LEU A 34 -6.13 -13.74 -2.11
N VAL A 35 -5.89 -14.27 -3.32
CA VAL A 35 -6.84 -14.19 -4.43
C VAL A 35 -8.13 -14.95 -4.11
N ASP A 36 -8.04 -16.16 -3.56
CA ASP A 36 -9.21 -16.97 -3.22
C ASP A 36 -10.15 -16.26 -2.22
N VAL A 37 -9.59 -15.48 -1.27
CA VAL A 37 -10.38 -14.70 -0.29
C VAL A 37 -10.90 -13.40 -0.89
N ALA A 38 -10.13 -12.76 -1.77
CA ALA A 38 -10.44 -11.43 -2.29
C ALA A 38 -11.24 -11.42 -3.62
N GLN A 39 -11.42 -12.57 -4.28
CA GLN A 39 -12.07 -12.64 -5.60
C GLN A 39 -13.51 -12.09 -5.62
N ASP A 40 -14.24 -12.21 -4.51
CA ASP A 40 -15.62 -11.73 -4.39
C ASP A 40 -15.70 -10.21 -4.10
N VAL A 41 -14.56 -9.55 -3.91
CA VAL A 41 -14.48 -8.12 -3.65
C VAL A 41 -14.40 -7.37 -4.98
N ILE A 42 -15.56 -7.02 -5.51
CA ILE A 42 -15.75 -6.21 -6.72
C ILE A 42 -16.41 -4.88 -6.38
N ILE A 43 -16.32 -3.91 -7.28
CA ILE A 43 -17.11 -2.68 -7.16
C ILE A 43 -18.54 -2.94 -7.64
N SER A 44 -19.49 -2.77 -6.73
CA SER A 44 -20.91 -3.11 -6.98
C SER A 44 -21.84 -1.91 -7.07
N GLU A 45 -21.48 -0.77 -6.48
CA GLU A 45 -22.32 0.43 -6.45
C GLU A 45 -21.45 1.69 -6.34
N VAL A 46 -22.02 2.86 -6.69
CA VAL A 46 -21.30 4.14 -6.64
C VAL A 46 -21.09 4.63 -5.21
N ASP A 47 -22.12 4.57 -4.36
CA ASP A 47 -22.09 5.12 -3.01
C ASP A 47 -22.91 4.26 -2.05
N CYS A 48 -22.29 3.82 -0.96
CA CYS A 48 -22.98 3.07 0.11
C CYS A 48 -23.67 3.98 1.13
N GLY A 49 -23.44 5.30 1.09
CA GLY A 49 -24.02 6.26 2.02
C GLY A 49 -23.44 6.21 3.44
N THR A 50 -22.33 5.49 3.66
CA THR A 50 -21.69 5.41 4.97
C THR A 50 -21.29 6.80 5.48
N LEU A 51 -21.60 7.05 6.75
CA LEU A 51 -21.16 8.23 7.50
C LEU A 51 -19.91 7.91 8.34
N ARG A 52 -19.33 6.71 8.15
CA ARG A 52 -18.16 6.26 8.91
C ARG A 52 -16.91 6.36 8.04
N GLY A 53 -15.95 7.13 8.52
CA GLY A 53 -14.65 7.31 7.88
C GLY A 53 -13.51 6.78 8.71
N LEU A 54 -12.31 6.95 8.19
CA LEU A 54 -11.06 6.82 8.92
C LEU A 54 -10.37 8.17 8.95
N GLU A 55 -9.86 8.54 10.13
CA GLU A 55 -9.01 9.70 10.29
C GLU A 55 -7.61 9.38 9.74
N CYS A 56 -7.18 10.15 8.75
CA CYS A 56 -5.85 10.07 8.17
C CYS A 56 -5.00 11.24 8.65
N THR A 57 -3.83 10.91 9.21
CA THR A 57 -2.80 11.84 9.68
C THR A 57 -1.47 11.53 9.02
N ALA A 58 -0.51 12.46 9.02
CA ALA A 58 0.85 12.18 8.54
C ALA A 58 1.50 11.07 9.38
N LEU A 59 2.18 10.11 8.73
CA LEU A 59 2.82 9.00 9.43
C LEU A 59 4.21 9.43 9.90
N LYS A 60 4.35 9.67 11.21
CA LYS A 60 5.62 10.04 11.85
C LYS A 60 6.21 8.84 12.58
N LYS A 61 7.48 8.52 12.31
CA LYS A 61 8.24 7.50 13.05
C LYS A 61 9.35 8.22 13.82
N ASN A 62 9.17 8.34 15.13
CA ASN A 62 9.97 9.22 15.99
C ASN A 62 9.86 10.68 15.52
N GLU A 63 10.94 11.24 14.97
CA GLU A 63 11.03 12.62 14.46
C GLU A 63 11.09 12.69 12.92
N GLU A 64 11.15 11.54 12.23
CA GLU A 64 11.15 11.49 10.77
C GLU A 64 9.74 11.29 10.23
N ILE A 65 9.35 12.12 9.28
CA ILE A 65 8.11 11.96 8.51
C ILE A 65 8.37 10.85 7.49
N VAL A 66 7.67 9.72 7.63
CA VAL A 66 7.81 8.57 6.71
C VAL A 66 6.91 8.76 5.50
N GLU A 67 5.68 9.23 5.72
CA GLU A 67 4.70 9.56 4.66
C GLU A 67 4.00 10.86 5.04
N THR A 68 3.86 11.77 4.08
CA THR A 68 3.15 13.04 4.32
C THR A 68 1.63 12.84 4.30
N LEU A 69 0.88 13.84 4.76
CA LEU A 69 -0.59 13.77 4.72
C LEU A 69 -1.08 13.66 3.28
N ALA A 70 -0.51 14.44 2.34
CA ALA A 70 -0.86 14.44 0.93
C ALA A 70 -0.75 13.05 0.31
N GLU A 71 0.38 12.37 0.48
CA GLU A 71 0.62 11.02 -0.06
C GLU A 71 -0.42 10.00 0.40
N ARG A 72 -0.93 10.14 1.64
CA ARG A 72 -1.92 9.23 2.20
C ARG A 72 -3.35 9.49 1.72
N ILE A 73 -3.68 10.73 1.38
CA ILE A 73 -5.05 11.14 0.99
C ILE A 73 -5.28 11.16 -0.53
N ILE A 74 -4.23 11.21 -1.35
CA ILE A 74 -4.36 11.23 -2.82
C ILE A 74 -5.18 10.04 -3.31
N GLY A 75 -6.16 10.32 -4.17
CA GLY A 75 -7.03 9.33 -4.80
C GLY A 75 -8.07 8.72 -3.86
N ARG A 76 -8.20 9.24 -2.63
CA ARG A 76 -9.29 8.89 -1.70
C ARG A 76 -10.43 9.88 -1.80
N THR A 77 -11.55 9.53 -1.20
CA THR A 77 -12.74 10.40 -1.15
C THR A 77 -12.90 10.94 0.26
N SER A 78 -13.14 12.24 0.38
CA SER A 78 -13.42 12.91 1.67
C SER A 78 -14.78 12.45 2.23
N LEU A 79 -14.86 12.32 3.56
CA LEU A 79 -16.15 12.09 4.22
C LEU A 79 -16.89 13.40 4.49
N HIS A 80 -16.16 14.40 5.00
CA HIS A 80 -16.68 15.72 5.36
C HIS A 80 -16.10 16.81 4.44
N ASP A 81 -16.77 17.95 4.41
CA ASP A 81 -16.25 19.14 3.73
C ASP A 81 -14.95 19.59 4.41
N VAL A 82 -13.88 19.70 3.63
CA VAL A 82 -12.59 20.17 4.12
C VAL A 82 -12.47 21.66 3.81
N VAL A 83 -12.47 22.49 4.85
CA VAL A 83 -12.36 23.94 4.75
C VAL A 83 -10.99 24.41 5.23
N HIS A 84 -10.44 25.41 4.56
CA HIS A 84 -9.19 26.02 4.98
C HIS A 84 -9.42 26.88 6.24
N PRO A 85 -8.72 26.64 7.37
CA PRO A 85 -9.02 27.34 8.64
C PRO A 85 -8.73 28.85 8.62
N LEU A 86 -7.78 29.31 7.80
CA LEU A 86 -7.43 30.74 7.65
C LEU A 86 -8.29 31.50 6.64
N THR A 87 -8.53 30.96 5.43
CA THR A 87 -9.27 31.64 4.36
C THR A 87 -10.77 31.35 4.39
N ASN A 88 -11.17 30.29 5.11
CA ASN A 88 -12.55 29.77 5.16
C ASN A 88 -13.08 29.35 3.77
N GLU A 89 -12.18 29.06 2.83
CA GLU A 89 -12.49 28.54 1.51
C GLU A 89 -12.68 27.02 1.58
N LEU A 90 -13.66 26.51 0.84
CA LEU A 90 -13.90 25.07 0.71
C LEU A 90 -12.88 24.47 -0.25
N ILE A 91 -12.05 23.56 0.26
CA ILE A 91 -11.01 22.89 -0.52
C ILE A 91 -11.60 21.66 -1.22
N VAL A 92 -12.39 20.87 -0.49
CA VAL A 92 -12.99 19.62 -0.98
C VAL A 92 -14.40 19.48 -0.42
N SER A 93 -15.35 19.14 -1.28
CA SER A 93 -16.72 18.83 -0.85
C SER A 93 -16.80 17.41 -0.28
N SER A 94 -17.78 17.13 0.56
CA SER A 94 -18.09 15.79 1.02
C SER A 94 -18.32 14.85 -0.17
N ALA A 95 -17.74 13.66 -0.09
CA ALA A 95 -17.90 12.62 -1.10
C ALA A 95 -17.23 12.93 -2.46
N GLU A 96 -16.31 13.88 -2.50
CA GLU A 96 -15.50 14.26 -3.67
C GLU A 96 -14.11 13.60 -3.64
N GLU A 97 -13.54 13.32 -4.81
CA GLU A 97 -12.20 12.73 -4.94
C GLU A 97 -11.11 13.76 -4.63
N ILE A 98 -10.14 13.37 -3.80
CA ILE A 98 -8.96 14.15 -3.48
C ILE A 98 -7.93 13.95 -4.59
N THR A 99 -7.84 14.93 -5.49
CA THR A 99 -6.82 14.96 -6.55
C THR A 99 -5.46 15.44 -6.01
N GLU A 100 -4.41 15.31 -6.80
CA GLU A 100 -3.06 15.77 -6.43
C GLU A 100 -2.99 17.27 -6.16
N GLU A 101 -3.79 18.06 -6.89
CA GLU A 101 -3.86 19.52 -6.70
C GLU A 101 -4.50 19.85 -5.35
N ILE A 102 -5.62 19.20 -5.05
CA ILE A 102 -6.32 19.32 -3.77
C ILE A 102 -5.42 18.88 -2.61
N ALA A 103 -4.72 17.74 -2.75
CA ALA A 103 -3.87 17.21 -1.71
C ALA A 103 -2.72 18.18 -1.34
N LYS A 104 -2.16 18.88 -2.34
CA LYS A 104 -1.15 19.93 -2.10
C LYS A 104 -1.73 21.12 -1.34
N ILE A 105 -2.94 21.56 -1.70
CA ILE A 105 -3.62 22.65 -0.97
C ILE A 105 -3.84 22.25 0.49
N ILE A 106 -4.22 20.99 0.75
CA ILE A 106 -4.40 20.47 2.12
C ILE A 106 -3.06 20.43 2.87
N GLU A 107 -1.97 20.07 2.21
CA GLU A 107 -0.63 20.02 2.81
C GLU A 107 -0.03 21.41 3.10
N ASP A 108 -0.30 22.40 2.24
CA ASP A 108 0.06 23.80 2.46
C ASP A 108 -0.82 24.47 3.55
N SER A 109 -1.99 23.89 3.83
CA SER A 109 -2.88 24.31 4.89
C SER A 109 -2.41 23.76 6.25
N PRO A 110 -2.73 24.42 7.37
CA PRO A 110 -2.41 23.91 8.72
C PRO A 110 -3.39 22.80 9.16
N ILE A 111 -3.80 21.92 8.24
CA ILE A 111 -4.71 20.80 8.48
C ILE A 111 -3.89 19.56 8.83
N GLU A 112 -4.03 19.07 10.06
CA GLU A 112 -3.26 17.91 10.53
C GLU A 112 -3.95 16.56 10.28
N MET A 113 -5.28 16.57 10.12
CA MET A 113 -6.10 15.38 10.00
C MET A 113 -7.22 15.58 8.98
N VAL A 114 -7.49 14.55 8.18
CA VAL A 114 -8.60 14.51 7.22
C VAL A 114 -9.36 13.21 7.40
N GLU A 115 -10.68 13.29 7.51
CA GLU A 115 -11.53 12.11 7.49
C GLU A 115 -11.81 11.67 6.06
N ILE A 116 -11.35 10.45 5.75
CA ILE A 116 -11.52 9.84 4.44
C ILE A 116 -12.46 8.64 4.51
N ARG A 117 -13.09 8.33 3.38
CA ARG A 117 -13.80 7.07 3.20
C ARG A 117 -12.81 5.94 2.97
N SER A 118 -13.16 4.75 3.47
CA SER A 118 -12.32 3.57 3.40
C SER A 118 -13.12 2.32 3.05
N ALA A 119 -12.46 1.36 2.42
CA ALA A 119 -12.99 0.03 2.19
C ALA A 119 -13.39 -0.69 3.51
N LEU A 120 -12.75 -0.36 4.63
CA LEU A 120 -13.02 -0.98 5.94
C LEU A 120 -14.33 -0.52 6.59
N THR A 121 -14.79 0.69 6.24
CA THR A 121 -16.03 1.29 6.80
C THR A 121 -17.18 1.29 5.80
N CYS A 122 -17.01 0.57 4.68
CA CYS A 122 -18.01 0.42 3.65
C CYS A 122 -19.18 -0.44 4.14
N GLU A 123 -20.41 0.00 3.88
CA GLU A 123 -21.65 -0.70 4.30
C GLU A 123 -22.31 -1.50 3.17
N THR A 124 -21.64 -1.58 2.01
CA THR A 124 -22.08 -2.37 0.86
C THR A 124 -22.17 -3.86 1.23
N LYS A 125 -23.27 -4.52 0.88
CA LYS A 125 -23.54 -5.92 1.27
C LYS A 125 -22.62 -6.95 0.59
N ARG A 126 -22.21 -6.69 -0.65
CA ARG A 126 -21.33 -7.55 -1.45
C ARG A 126 -20.41 -6.69 -2.28
N GLY A 127 -19.11 -6.74 -2.02
CA GLY A 127 -18.15 -5.87 -2.68
C GLY A 127 -17.94 -4.57 -1.94
N ILE A 128 -17.50 -3.53 -2.66
CA ILE A 128 -17.16 -2.21 -2.12
C ILE A 128 -17.76 -1.12 -3.02
N CYS A 129 -18.10 0.02 -2.43
CA CYS A 129 -18.58 1.19 -3.16
C CYS A 129 -17.45 1.95 -3.88
N VAL A 130 -17.73 2.58 -5.02
CA VAL A 130 -16.75 3.40 -5.78
C VAL A 130 -16.10 4.44 -4.88
N LYS A 131 -16.90 5.22 -4.13
CA LYS A 131 -16.41 6.28 -3.23
C LYS A 131 -15.60 5.76 -2.03
N CYS A 132 -15.79 4.50 -1.65
CA CYS A 132 -15.12 3.89 -0.50
C CYS A 132 -13.74 3.36 -0.90
N TYR A 133 -13.63 2.91 -2.14
CA TYR A 133 -12.39 2.47 -2.75
C TYR A 133 -11.53 3.67 -3.20
N GLY A 134 -12.14 4.59 -3.96
CA GLY A 134 -11.46 5.75 -4.53
C GLY A 134 -10.93 5.49 -5.95
N ARG A 135 -9.73 5.99 -6.20
CA ARG A 135 -9.03 5.91 -7.48
C ARG A 135 -8.42 4.53 -7.72
N ASN A 136 -8.60 4.00 -8.92
CA ASN A 136 -7.92 2.80 -9.37
C ASN A 136 -6.48 3.14 -9.80
N LEU A 137 -5.50 2.72 -8.99
CA LEU A 137 -4.08 3.03 -9.20
C LEU A 137 -3.50 2.44 -10.50
N ALA A 138 -4.12 1.40 -11.08
CA ALA A 138 -3.65 0.82 -12.34
C ALA A 138 -4.02 1.67 -13.56
N THR A 139 -5.14 2.39 -13.49
CA THR A 139 -5.68 3.18 -14.61
C THR A 139 -5.70 4.67 -14.35
N ASN A 140 -5.36 5.09 -13.13
CA ASN A 140 -5.35 6.49 -12.70
C ASN A 140 -6.69 7.23 -12.91
N ARG A 141 -7.80 6.49 -12.93
CA ARG A 141 -9.16 7.03 -12.95
C ARG A 141 -9.95 6.54 -11.74
N MET A 142 -11.05 7.23 -11.43
CA MET A 142 -12.01 6.74 -10.44
C MET A 142 -12.46 5.33 -10.83
N ALA A 143 -12.53 4.45 -9.83
CA ALA A 143 -12.86 3.07 -10.10
C ALA A 143 -14.33 2.92 -10.55
N GLY A 144 -14.58 1.96 -11.45
CA GLY A 144 -15.89 1.77 -12.07
C GLY A 144 -16.63 0.55 -11.51
N GLU A 145 -17.95 0.53 -11.67
CA GLU A 145 -18.73 -0.69 -11.40
C GLU A 145 -18.22 -1.86 -12.24
N GLY A 146 -18.03 -3.01 -11.59
CA GLY A 146 -17.45 -4.21 -12.21
C GLY A 146 -15.93 -4.31 -12.12
N ASP A 147 -15.21 -3.30 -11.62
CA ASP A 147 -13.77 -3.41 -11.39
C ASP A 147 -13.48 -4.46 -10.29
N THR A 148 -12.59 -5.41 -10.60
CA THR A 148 -12.21 -6.51 -9.71
C THR A 148 -11.09 -6.08 -8.75
N VAL A 149 -11.40 -5.15 -7.85
CA VAL A 149 -10.43 -4.52 -6.95
C VAL A 149 -9.76 -5.49 -5.97
N GLY A 150 -10.45 -6.55 -5.55
CA GLY A 150 -9.90 -7.55 -4.63
C GLY A 150 -8.78 -8.38 -5.24
N VAL A 151 -8.95 -8.83 -6.49
CA VAL A 151 -7.90 -9.58 -7.21
C VAL A 151 -6.68 -8.70 -7.44
N VAL A 152 -6.90 -7.44 -7.83
CA VAL A 152 -5.82 -6.47 -8.02
C VAL A 152 -5.05 -6.26 -6.71
N ALA A 153 -5.75 -6.03 -5.59
CA ALA A 153 -5.13 -5.85 -4.29
C ALA A 153 -4.33 -7.08 -3.83
N ALA A 154 -4.88 -8.29 -4.02
CA ALA A 154 -4.20 -9.54 -3.68
C ALA A 154 -2.89 -9.72 -4.46
N GLN A 155 -2.90 -9.40 -5.76
CA GLN A 155 -1.71 -9.46 -6.62
C GLN A 155 -0.68 -8.38 -6.25
N SER A 156 -1.12 -7.16 -5.95
CA SER A 156 -0.24 -6.07 -5.51
C SER A 156 0.53 -6.39 -4.22
N ILE A 157 0.00 -7.29 -3.39
CA ILE A 157 0.71 -7.80 -2.20
C ILE A 157 1.57 -9.02 -2.57
N GLY A 158 1.01 -9.95 -3.34
CA GLY A 158 1.62 -11.24 -3.63
C GLY A 158 2.87 -11.18 -4.53
N GLU A 159 2.81 -10.41 -5.61
CA GLU A 159 3.92 -10.32 -6.57
C GLU A 159 5.19 -9.73 -5.92
N PRO A 160 5.15 -8.58 -5.21
CA PRO A 160 6.32 -8.09 -4.49
C PRO A 160 6.82 -9.07 -3.43
N GLY A 161 5.92 -9.81 -2.77
CA GLY A 161 6.29 -10.86 -1.81
C GLY A 161 7.16 -11.94 -2.44
N THR A 162 6.77 -12.46 -3.60
CA THR A 162 7.59 -13.43 -4.36
C THR A 162 8.93 -12.83 -4.77
N GLN A 163 8.95 -11.57 -5.23
CA GLN A 163 10.16 -10.88 -5.66
C GLN A 163 11.15 -10.66 -4.51
N LEU A 164 10.65 -10.33 -3.31
CA LEU A 164 11.48 -10.19 -2.12
C LEU A 164 12.18 -11.50 -1.76
N THR A 165 11.51 -12.66 -1.90
CA THR A 165 12.12 -13.97 -1.62
C THR A 165 13.27 -14.31 -2.57
N LEU A 166 13.19 -13.87 -3.83
CA LEU A 166 14.25 -14.03 -4.83
C LEU A 166 15.46 -13.14 -4.52
N ARG A 167 15.23 -11.90 -4.07
CA ARG A 167 16.27 -10.87 -3.90
C ARG A 167 16.98 -10.88 -2.55
N THR A 168 16.42 -11.48 -1.49
CA THR A 168 16.93 -11.31 -0.11
C THR A 168 17.98 -12.31 0.36
N PHE A 169 18.11 -13.50 -0.24
CA PHE A 169 18.89 -14.58 0.39
C PHE A 169 20.05 -15.19 -0.42
N HIS A 170 20.39 -14.63 -1.58
CA HIS A 170 21.48 -15.17 -2.41
C HIS A 170 22.88 -14.60 -2.15
N VAL A 171 23.01 -13.56 -1.31
CA VAL A 171 24.33 -13.09 -0.87
C VAL A 171 24.68 -13.77 0.46
N GLY A 172 24.93 -15.07 0.38
CA GLY A 172 25.59 -15.78 1.47
C GLY A 172 26.96 -15.14 1.72
N VAL A 173 27.07 -14.39 2.82
CA VAL A 173 28.32 -13.99 3.47
C VAL A 173 29.31 -13.22 2.57
N LEU A 174 28.98 -11.96 2.27
CA LEU A 174 29.95 -10.88 2.38
C LEU A 174 29.22 -9.76 3.10
N LEU A 175 29.67 -9.45 4.32
CA LEU A 175 29.13 -8.41 5.18
C LEU A 175 30.00 -7.13 5.09
N PRO A 176 30.11 -6.40 3.97
CA PRO A 176 30.66 -5.05 4.00
C PRO A 176 29.58 -3.97 4.04
N THR A 177 28.32 -4.26 3.69
CA THR A 177 27.31 -3.21 3.53
C THR A 177 26.61 -2.79 4.83
N LEU A 178 26.65 -3.62 5.87
CA LEU A 178 26.15 -3.26 7.22
C LEU A 178 27.17 -2.48 8.07
N LEU A 179 28.44 -2.39 7.67
CA LEU A 179 29.47 -1.68 8.42
C LEU A 179 29.69 -0.22 7.97
N LYS A 180 29.10 0.24 6.86
CA LYS A 180 29.27 1.64 6.40
C LYS A 180 28.48 2.68 7.18
N ASN A 181 27.52 2.28 8.03
CA ASN A 181 26.73 3.19 8.87
C ASN A 181 27.14 3.19 10.36
N LEU A 182 28.17 2.44 10.75
CA LEU A 182 28.83 2.61 12.04
C LEU A 182 30.13 3.38 11.80
N LYS A 183 29.99 4.70 11.64
CA LYS A 183 31.10 5.65 11.72
C LYS A 183 31.69 5.59 13.14
N PHE A 184 32.97 5.23 13.23
CA PHE A 184 33.92 5.97 14.06
C PHE A 184 34.63 6.95 13.14
#